data_AF-A0A4U6LYK6-F1
#
_entry.id   AF-A0A4U6LYK6-F1
#
_cell.length_a   1.000
_cell.length_b   1.000
_cell.length_c   1.000
_cell.angle_alpha   90.00
_cell.angle_beta   90.00
_cell.angle_gamma   90.00
#
_symmetry.space_group_name_H-M   'P 1'
#
loop_
_entity.id
_entity.type
_entity.pdbx_description
1 polymer ?
#
loop_
_entity_poly.entity_id
_entity_poly.type
_entity_poly.pdbx_seq_one_letter_code
_entity_poly.pdbx_strand_id
1 'polypeptide(L)'
;MFQGNKFFTGSVRNIISLSGGKDSLALWLLARERNIANITVVFADTGHEHPYTYDYISLLEQKLGPVIRVRADFSQRILNKRDYIQNVWPIKLVEKYGYTPQGAEQRVREALEQMVPRKIPFLDLCIWKGRFPSTRARFCTFELKHRPIDEQVIQPLLEQYDDVVSWQGVRAQESTSRAKLPEFETDADNQPGLHVYRPLLQWAHDEVFALAKRHGIP
;
A
#
# COMPACT_ATOMS: atom_id res chain seq x y z
N MET A 1 27.32 7.80 -5.15
CA MET A 1 27.67 6.74 -4.18
C MET A 1 27.11 7.14 -2.83
N PHE A 2 26.10 6.43 -2.31
CA PHE A 2 25.85 6.48 -0.87
C PHE A 2 27.09 5.85 -0.21
N GLN A 3 27.99 6.70 0.29
CA GLN A 3 29.01 6.25 1.21
C GLN A 3 28.27 5.58 2.38
N GLY A 4 28.59 4.31 2.64
CA GLY A 4 27.96 3.54 3.70
C GLY A 4 27.86 4.31 5.02
N ASN A 5 26.76 4.10 5.71
CA ASN A 5 26.62 4.28 7.16
C ASN A 5 26.88 5.68 7.76
N LYS A 6 26.75 6.79 7.02
CA LYS A 6 26.93 8.12 7.65
C LYS A 6 25.73 8.64 8.45
N PHE A 7 24.56 8.03 8.35
CA PHE A 7 23.33 8.53 9.03
C PHE A 7 22.73 7.58 10.05
N PHE A 8 23.15 6.33 10.09
CA PHE A 8 22.53 5.32 10.95
C PHE A 8 23.60 4.74 11.87
N THR A 9 23.39 4.90 13.17
CA THR A 9 24.32 4.44 14.21
C THR A 9 24.04 3.00 14.65
N GLY A 10 22.99 2.37 14.11
CA GLY A 10 22.50 1.05 14.50
C GLY A 10 22.24 0.09 13.34
N SER A 11 21.47 -0.95 13.63
CA SER A 11 21.00 -1.96 12.69
C SER A 11 19.95 -1.39 11.74
N VAL A 12 20.17 -1.52 10.43
CA VAL A 12 19.30 -0.97 9.39
C VAL A 12 18.62 -2.07 8.60
N ARG A 13 17.30 -1.93 8.39
CA ARG A 13 16.52 -2.71 7.43
C ARG A 13 16.03 -1.82 6.28
N ASN A 14 16.21 -2.27 5.04
CA ASN A 14 15.66 -1.59 3.87
C ASN A 14 14.34 -2.25 3.47
N ILE A 15 13.33 -1.46 3.10
CA ILE A 15 12.07 -1.97 2.56
C ILE A 15 11.79 -1.35 1.18
N ILE A 16 11.42 -2.17 0.20
CA ILE A 16 10.97 -1.74 -1.11
C ILE A 16 9.52 -2.17 -1.30
N SER A 17 8.64 -1.21 -1.56
CA SER A 17 7.25 -1.48 -1.94
C SER A 17 7.18 -1.76 -3.45
N LEU A 18 6.99 -3.03 -3.81
CA LEU A 18 6.84 -3.49 -5.18
C LEU A 18 5.38 -3.36 -5.61
N SER A 19 5.12 -2.66 -6.71
CA SER A 19 3.76 -2.44 -7.24
C SER A 19 3.48 -3.16 -8.56
N GLY A 20 4.49 -3.84 -9.12
CA GLY A 20 4.47 -4.38 -10.48
C GLY A 20 4.70 -3.32 -11.57
N GLY A 21 4.97 -2.06 -11.20
CA GLY A 21 5.33 -1.00 -12.12
C GLY A 21 6.84 -0.88 -12.39
N LYS A 22 7.19 -0.17 -13.45
CA LYS A 22 8.60 0.08 -13.86
C LYS A 22 9.47 0.72 -12.77
N ASP A 23 8.92 1.67 -12.01
CA ASP A 23 9.72 2.45 -11.05
C ASP A 23 10.01 1.62 -9.79
N SER A 24 9.05 0.79 -9.36
CA SER A 24 9.26 -0.11 -8.22
C SER A 24 10.18 -1.29 -8.58
N LEU A 25 10.15 -1.77 -9.83
CA LEU A 25 11.20 -2.67 -10.34
C LEU A 25 12.57 -1.99 -10.29
N ALA A 26 12.69 -0.77 -10.83
CA ALA A 26 13.96 -0.07 -10.90
C ALA A 26 14.57 0.18 -9.52
N LEU A 27 13.75 0.44 -8.48
CA LEU A 27 14.25 0.50 -7.10
C LEU A 27 14.94 -0.80 -6.69
N TRP A 28 14.28 -1.94 -6.94
CA TRP A 28 14.83 -3.23 -6.55
C TRP A 28 16.11 -3.57 -7.30
N LEU A 29 16.14 -3.34 -8.61
CA LEU A 29 17.33 -3.54 -9.43
C LEU A 29 18.48 -2.62 -9.02
N LEU A 30 18.18 -1.35 -8.74
CA LEU A 30 19.18 -0.38 -8.28
C LEU A 30 19.76 -0.77 -6.92
N ALA A 31 18.91 -1.24 -6.00
CA ALA A 31 19.37 -1.70 -4.69
C ALA A 31 20.30 -2.91 -4.82
N ARG A 32 20.04 -3.81 -5.78
CA ARG A 32 20.93 -4.94 -6.12
C ARG A 32 22.25 -4.48 -6.75
N GLU A 33 22.22 -3.58 -7.73
CA GLU A 33 23.46 -3.01 -8.33
C GLU A 33 24.35 -2.34 -7.28
N ARG A 34 23.72 -1.74 -6.26
CA ARG A 34 24.40 -1.09 -5.12
C ARG A 34 24.79 -2.06 -4.00
N ASN A 35 24.54 -3.37 -4.14
CA ASN A 35 24.80 -4.39 -3.13
C ASN A 35 24.23 -4.03 -1.74
N ILE A 36 23.04 -3.44 -1.70
CA ILE A 36 22.38 -3.07 -0.45
C ILE A 36 21.94 -4.35 0.27
N ALA A 37 22.42 -4.54 1.50
CA ALA A 37 22.06 -5.67 2.35
C ALA A 37 20.70 -5.44 3.06
N ASN A 38 20.17 -6.51 3.66
CA ASN A 38 19.00 -6.46 4.55
C ASN A 38 17.76 -5.82 3.90
N ILE A 39 17.48 -6.15 2.64
CA ILE A 39 16.28 -5.69 1.92
C ILE A 39 15.12 -6.64 2.16
N THR A 40 13.97 -6.07 2.48
CA THR A 40 12.67 -6.70 2.42
C THR A 40 11.89 -6.12 1.25
N VAL A 41 11.46 -6.97 0.30
CA VAL A 41 10.59 -6.54 -0.81
C VAL A 41 9.16 -6.94 -0.48
N VAL A 42 8.23 -5.99 -0.58
CA VAL A 42 6.84 -6.18 -0.17
C VAL A 42 5.89 -5.83 -1.32
N PHE A 43 4.93 -6.70 -1.57
CA PHE A 43 3.81 -6.48 -2.48
C PHE A 43 2.51 -6.39 -1.67
N ALA A 44 1.80 -5.27 -1.79
CA ALA A 44 0.48 -5.10 -1.20
C ALA A 44 -0.60 -5.65 -2.14
N ASP A 45 -1.07 -6.86 -1.85
CA ASP A 45 -2.11 -7.52 -2.62
C ASP A 45 -3.49 -6.94 -2.27
N THR A 46 -4.04 -6.15 -3.19
CA THR A 46 -5.36 -5.52 -3.04
C THR A 46 -6.52 -6.49 -3.26
N GLY A 47 -6.22 -7.71 -3.75
CA GLY A 47 -7.20 -8.67 -4.25
C GLY A 47 -7.92 -8.22 -5.53
N HIS A 48 -7.46 -7.14 -6.15
CA HIS A 48 -8.04 -6.59 -7.38
C HIS A 48 -6.95 -6.05 -8.32
N GLU A 49 -5.77 -6.66 -8.29
CA GLU A 49 -4.74 -6.38 -9.29
C GLU A 49 -5.05 -7.12 -10.60
N HIS A 50 -4.54 -6.61 -11.72
CA HIS A 50 -4.69 -7.27 -13.00
C HIS A 50 -3.98 -8.66 -12.98
N PRO A 51 -4.51 -9.72 -13.62
CA PRO A 51 -3.84 -11.03 -13.70
C PRO A 51 -2.36 -10.94 -14.11
N TYR A 52 -2.05 -10.16 -15.14
CA TYR A 52 -0.66 -9.92 -15.57
C TYR A 52 0.22 -9.25 -14.51
N THR A 53 -0.35 -8.48 -13.57
CA THR A 53 0.43 -7.97 -12.44
C THR A 53 0.85 -9.12 -11.53
N TYR A 54 -0.04 -10.07 -11.23
CA TYR A 54 0.31 -11.24 -10.42
C TYR A 54 1.34 -12.13 -11.10
N ASP A 55 1.18 -12.37 -12.41
CA ASP A 55 2.15 -13.13 -13.21
C ASP A 55 3.52 -12.44 -13.18
N TYR A 56 3.53 -11.11 -13.34
CA TYR A 56 4.74 -10.32 -13.33
C TYR A 56 5.42 -10.30 -11.95
N ILE A 57 4.68 -10.14 -10.85
CA ILE A 57 5.25 -10.26 -9.50
C ILE A 57 5.87 -11.63 -9.28
N SER A 58 5.22 -12.70 -9.76
CA SER A 58 5.73 -14.07 -9.65
C SER A 58 7.01 -14.27 -10.46
N LEU A 59 7.07 -13.70 -11.67
CA LEU A 59 8.28 -13.68 -12.50
C LEU A 59 9.44 -12.94 -11.80
N LEU A 60 9.16 -11.77 -11.21
CA LEU A 60 10.17 -10.99 -10.50
C LEU A 60 10.66 -11.73 -9.26
N GLU A 61 9.76 -12.37 -8.50
CA GLU A 61 10.13 -13.17 -7.33
C GLU A 61 11.05 -14.34 -7.72
N GLN A 62 10.73 -15.05 -8.81
CA GLN A 62 11.57 -16.13 -9.34
C GLN A 62 12.97 -15.65 -9.76
N LYS A 63 13.06 -14.49 -10.42
CA LYS A 63 14.33 -13.96 -10.97
C LYS A 63 15.19 -13.24 -9.93
N LEU A 64 14.58 -12.52 -9.00
CA LEU A 64 15.26 -11.54 -8.15
C LEU A 64 15.27 -11.93 -6.67
N GLY A 65 14.35 -12.78 -6.22
CA GLY A 65 14.29 -13.26 -4.84
C GLY A 65 12.93 -13.05 -4.17
N PRO A 66 12.80 -13.37 -2.87
CA PRO A 66 11.52 -13.47 -2.19
C PRO A 66 10.76 -12.13 -2.11
N VAL A 67 9.43 -12.20 -2.26
CA VAL A 67 8.52 -11.06 -2.09
C VAL A 67 7.50 -11.36 -1.00
N ILE A 68 7.53 -10.58 0.08
CA ILE A 68 6.50 -10.64 1.12
C ILE A 68 5.20 -10.08 0.57
N ARG A 69 4.11 -10.84 0.70
CA ARG A 69 2.78 -10.38 0.29
C ARG A 69 1.98 -10.00 1.52
N VAL A 70 1.49 -8.76 1.56
CA VAL A 70 0.62 -8.27 2.62
C VAL A 70 -0.78 -8.03 2.08
N ARG A 71 -1.80 -8.23 2.91
CA ARG A 71 -3.19 -8.12 2.50
C ARG A 71 -4.02 -7.50 3.63
N ALA A 72 -4.87 -6.54 3.29
CA ALA A 72 -5.80 -5.97 4.26
C ALA A 72 -6.95 -6.95 4.56
N ASP A 73 -7.45 -6.94 5.79
CA ASP A 73 -8.68 -7.66 6.18
C ASP A 73 -9.70 -6.68 6.77
N PHE A 74 -10.88 -6.61 6.16
CA PHE A 74 -11.97 -5.75 6.61
C PHE A 74 -13.15 -6.56 7.17
N SER A 75 -13.02 -7.87 7.33
CA SER A 75 -14.11 -8.77 7.74
C SER A 75 -14.77 -8.28 9.04
N GLN A 76 -13.98 -8.01 10.07
CA GLN A 76 -14.51 -7.52 11.35
C GLN A 76 -15.15 -6.13 11.22
N ARG A 77 -14.60 -5.24 10.38
CA ARG A 77 -15.19 -3.90 10.15
C ARG A 77 -16.55 -3.99 9.47
N ILE A 78 -16.72 -4.93 8.54
CA ILE A 78 -18.00 -5.20 7.88
C ILE A 78 -19.00 -5.78 8.89
N LEU A 79 -18.58 -6.75 9.71
CA LEU A 79 -19.46 -7.34 10.75
C LEU A 79 -19.92 -6.27 11.75
N ASN A 80 -19.03 -5.41 12.22
CA ASN A 80 -19.39 -4.30 13.11
C ASN A 80 -20.35 -3.32 12.43
N LYS A 81 -20.14 -3.03 11.14
CA LYS A 81 -21.05 -2.15 10.38
C LYS A 81 -22.42 -2.80 10.17
N ARG A 82 -22.45 -4.12 9.98
CA ARG A 82 -23.67 -4.92 9.86
C ARG A 82 -24.48 -4.86 11.15
N ASP A 83 -23.85 -5.05 12.29
CA ASP A 83 -24.48 -4.91 13.61
C ASP A 83 -25.08 -3.50 13.79
N TYR A 84 -24.32 -2.45 13.45
CA TYR A 84 -24.81 -1.08 13.48
C TYR A 84 -26.03 -0.86 12.56
N ILE A 85 -26.04 -1.45 11.36
CA ILE A 85 -27.18 -1.37 10.44
C ILE A 85 -28.39 -2.07 11.04
N GLN A 86 -28.21 -3.25 11.63
CA GLN A 86 -29.31 -4.01 12.20
C GLN A 86 -29.93 -3.32 13.42
N ASN A 87 -29.09 -2.80 14.32
CA ASN A 87 -29.54 -2.35 15.65
C ASN A 87 -29.80 -0.84 15.72
N VAL A 88 -29.16 -0.03 14.86
CA VAL A 88 -29.23 1.44 14.95
C VAL A 88 -30.00 2.07 13.79
N TRP A 89 -29.90 1.53 12.57
CA TRP A 89 -30.60 2.15 11.43
C TRP A 89 -32.13 2.12 11.52
N PRO A 90 -32.82 1.09 12.04
CA PRO A 90 -34.28 1.09 12.11
C PRO A 90 -34.83 2.33 12.81
N ILE A 91 -34.20 2.72 13.92
CA ILE A 91 -34.56 3.91 14.70
C ILE A 91 -34.09 5.18 13.99
N LYS A 92 -32.81 5.22 13.62
CA LYS A 92 -32.18 6.42 13.05
C LYS A 92 -32.82 6.87 11.73
N LEU A 93 -33.23 5.93 10.87
CA LEU A 93 -33.86 6.25 9.58
C LEU A 93 -35.21 6.95 9.76
N VAL A 94 -36.02 6.49 10.72
CA VAL A 94 -37.32 7.10 11.01
C VAL A 94 -37.13 8.45 11.70
N GLU A 95 -36.41 8.48 12.82
CA GLU A 95 -36.33 9.67 13.67
C GLU A 95 -35.53 10.82 13.07
N LYS A 96 -34.42 10.50 12.37
CA LYS A 96 -33.50 11.52 11.85
C LYS A 96 -33.71 11.82 10.38
N TYR A 97 -34.06 10.81 9.59
CA TYR A 97 -34.12 10.92 8.14
C TYR A 97 -35.55 10.88 7.58
N GLY A 98 -36.57 10.82 8.44
CA GLY A 98 -37.98 10.94 8.05
C GLY A 98 -38.53 9.76 7.24
N TYR A 99 -37.90 8.58 7.34
CA TYR A 99 -38.41 7.38 6.69
C TYR A 99 -39.71 6.91 7.36
N THR A 100 -40.61 6.30 6.59
CA THR A 100 -41.69 5.50 7.19
C THR A 100 -41.08 4.24 7.85
N PRO A 101 -41.71 3.65 8.88
CA PRO A 101 -41.21 2.42 9.49
C PRO A 101 -40.97 1.29 8.47
N GLN A 102 -41.89 1.11 7.53
CA GLN A 102 -41.75 0.12 6.45
C GLN A 102 -40.60 0.45 5.49
N GLY A 103 -40.42 1.73 5.14
CA GLY A 103 -39.32 2.16 4.29
C GLY A 103 -37.95 1.99 4.97
N ALA A 104 -37.88 2.22 6.29
CA ALA A 104 -36.68 1.97 7.07
C ALA A 104 -36.34 0.47 7.13
N GLU A 105 -37.34 -0.39 7.37
CA GLU A 105 -37.15 -1.85 7.38
C GLU A 105 -36.65 -2.38 6.03
N GLN A 106 -37.27 -1.94 4.93
CA GLN A 106 -36.84 -2.30 3.59
C GLN A 106 -35.39 -1.87 3.35
N ARG A 107 -35.03 -0.64 3.72
CA ARG A 107 -33.67 -0.13 3.52
C ARG A 107 -32.62 -0.88 4.34
N VAL A 108 -32.97 -1.25 5.58
CA VAL A 108 -32.11 -2.08 6.44
C VAL A 108 -31.90 -3.46 5.81
N ARG A 109 -32.96 -4.09 5.32
CA ARG A 109 -32.90 -5.40 4.65
C ARG A 109 -31.96 -5.37 3.43
N GLU A 110 -32.16 -4.43 2.52
CA GLU A 110 -31.32 -4.25 1.32
C GLU A 110 -29.85 -4.02 1.68
N ALA A 111 -29.57 -3.19 2.70
CA ALA A 111 -28.21 -2.92 3.13
C ALA A 111 -27.55 -4.17 3.75
N LEU A 112 -28.29 -4.93 4.55
CA LEU A 112 -27.80 -6.18 5.14
C LEU A 112 -27.54 -7.25 4.08
N GLU A 113 -28.28 -7.33 2.98
CA GLU A 113 -27.97 -8.29 1.90
C GLU A 113 -26.58 -8.07 1.28
N GLN A 114 -26.13 -6.81 1.22
CA GLN A 114 -24.85 -6.44 0.62
C GLN A 114 -23.69 -6.37 1.64
N MET A 115 -23.97 -6.12 2.92
CA MET A 115 -22.97 -5.96 3.99
C MET A 115 -22.40 -7.31 4.46
N VAL A 116 -21.68 -7.99 3.56
CA VAL A 116 -21.09 -9.31 3.78
C VAL A 116 -19.63 -9.32 3.29
N PRO A 117 -18.67 -9.85 4.07
CA PRO A 117 -17.29 -10.00 3.62
C PRO A 117 -17.19 -10.93 2.41
N ARG A 118 -16.50 -10.47 1.37
CA ARG A 118 -16.23 -11.18 0.11
C ARG A 118 -14.84 -11.80 0.07
N LYS A 119 -13.99 -11.51 1.06
CA LYS A 119 -12.58 -11.94 1.13
C LYS A 119 -11.71 -11.38 -0.01
N ILE A 120 -12.18 -10.30 -0.62
CA ILE A 120 -11.46 -9.52 -1.62
C ILE A 120 -11.27 -8.12 -1.03
N PRO A 121 -10.07 -7.75 -0.54
CA PRO A 121 -9.83 -6.54 0.22
C PRO A 121 -10.37 -5.28 -0.45
N PHE A 122 -10.18 -5.13 -1.77
CA PHE A 122 -10.72 -4.00 -2.52
C PHE A 122 -12.25 -3.93 -2.46
N LEU A 123 -12.94 -5.05 -2.68
CA LEU A 123 -14.41 -5.09 -2.64
C LEU A 123 -14.94 -4.92 -1.22
N ASP A 124 -14.28 -5.54 -0.25
CA ASP A 124 -14.65 -5.45 1.17
C ASP A 124 -14.49 -4.02 1.69
N LEU A 125 -13.44 -3.32 1.26
CA LEU A 125 -13.27 -1.90 1.53
C LEU A 125 -14.38 -1.06 0.91
N CYS A 126 -14.81 -1.36 -0.32
CA CYS A 126 -15.92 -0.65 -0.97
C CYS A 126 -17.26 -0.90 -0.26
N ILE A 127 -17.52 -2.15 0.17
CA ILE A 127 -18.71 -2.51 0.96
C ILE A 127 -18.70 -1.76 2.29
N TRP A 128 -17.59 -1.80 3.03
CA TRP A 128 -17.48 -1.13 4.31
C TRP A 128 -17.63 0.40 4.20
N LYS A 129 -17.03 1.03 3.18
CA LYS A 129 -17.14 2.48 2.94
C LYS A 129 -18.47 2.87 2.28
N GLY A 130 -19.23 1.92 1.74
CA GLY A 130 -20.47 2.14 1.00
C GLY A 130 -20.29 2.87 -0.34
N ARG A 131 -19.09 2.83 -0.92
CA ARG A 131 -18.76 3.47 -2.21
C ARG A 131 -17.45 2.97 -2.79
N PHE A 132 -17.29 3.12 -4.10
CA PHE A 132 -15.99 2.97 -4.77
C PHE A 132 -15.09 4.19 -4.54
N PRO A 133 -13.76 4.00 -4.59
CA PRO A 133 -12.81 5.12 -4.52
C PRO A 133 -12.96 6.05 -5.73
N SER A 134 -12.52 7.29 -5.57
CA SER A 134 -12.48 8.28 -6.64
C SER A 134 -11.18 9.07 -6.61
N THR A 135 -10.94 9.88 -7.64
CA THR A 135 -9.79 10.78 -7.69
C THR A 135 -9.71 11.73 -6.49
N ARG A 136 -10.85 12.09 -5.90
CA ARG A 136 -10.95 12.91 -4.67
C ARG A 136 -10.92 12.10 -3.38
N ALA A 137 -11.35 10.84 -3.42
CA ALA A 137 -11.42 9.95 -2.26
C ALA A 137 -10.59 8.69 -2.49
N ARG A 138 -9.27 8.83 -2.28
CA ARG A 138 -8.25 7.79 -2.53
C ARG A 138 -7.98 6.91 -1.32
N PHE A 139 -9.03 6.54 -0.58
CA PHE A 139 -8.89 5.72 0.62
C PHE A 139 -8.29 4.33 0.33
N CYS A 140 -8.39 3.84 -0.91
CA CYS A 140 -7.81 2.56 -1.34
C CYS A 140 -6.28 2.55 -1.23
N THR A 141 -5.59 3.65 -1.56
CA THR A 141 -4.14 3.74 -1.43
C THR A 141 -3.73 3.55 0.03
N PHE A 142 -4.38 4.26 0.94
CA PHE A 142 -4.07 4.19 2.36
C PHE A 142 -4.43 2.82 2.95
N GLU A 143 -5.68 2.37 2.78
CA GLU A 143 -6.21 1.19 3.47
C GLU A 143 -5.72 -0.14 2.86
N LEU A 144 -5.38 -0.18 1.57
CA LEU A 144 -4.95 -1.41 0.89
C LEU A 144 -3.44 -1.51 0.69
N LYS A 145 -2.69 -0.40 0.74
CA LYS A 145 -1.24 -0.40 0.50
C LYS A 145 -0.45 0.09 1.70
N HIS A 146 -0.65 1.35 2.10
CA HIS A 146 0.12 1.90 3.22
C HIS A 146 -0.11 1.13 4.51
N ARG A 147 -1.37 1.02 4.94
CA ARG A 147 -1.72 0.41 6.23
C ARG A 147 -1.30 -1.07 6.34
N PRO A 148 -1.53 -1.95 5.34
CA PRO A 148 -1.07 -3.34 5.46
C PRO A 148 0.45 -3.47 5.46
N ILE A 149 1.18 -2.67 4.66
CA ILE A 149 2.65 -2.66 4.68
C ILE A 149 3.16 -2.17 6.04
N ASP A 150 2.53 -1.12 6.56
CA ASP A 150 2.86 -0.53 7.85
C ASP A 150 2.68 -1.56 8.99
N GLU A 151 1.45 -2.03 9.19
CA GLU A 151 1.07 -2.91 10.31
C GLU A 151 1.75 -4.29 10.23
N GLN A 152 1.94 -4.85 9.03
CA GLN A 152 2.42 -6.23 8.88
C GLN A 152 3.93 -6.33 8.63
N VAL A 153 4.60 -5.23 8.29
CA VAL A 153 6.04 -5.25 7.95
C VAL A 153 6.81 -4.14 8.63
N ILE A 154 6.43 -2.87 8.46
CA ILE A 154 7.22 -1.75 8.99
C ILE A 154 7.25 -1.76 10.52
N GLN A 155 6.09 -1.89 11.18
CA GLN A 155 6.03 -1.90 12.65
C GLN A 155 6.85 -3.08 13.25
N PRO A 156 6.67 -4.34 12.79
CA PRO A 156 7.54 -5.44 13.25
C PRO A 156 9.03 -5.24 12.99
N LEU A 157 9.41 -4.52 11.92
CA LEU A 157 10.80 -4.20 11.65
C LEU A 157 11.33 -3.10 12.58
N LEU A 158 10.55 -2.08 12.89
CA LEU A 158 10.94 -1.03 13.84
C LEU A 158 11.06 -1.55 15.28
N GLU A 159 10.39 -2.66 15.61
CA GLU A 159 10.60 -3.36 16.88
C GLU A 159 11.94 -4.13 16.94
N GLN A 160 12.53 -4.45 15.78
CA GLN A 160 13.71 -5.32 15.65
C GLN A 160 14.98 -4.60 15.22
N TYR A 161 14.84 -3.45 14.57
CA TYR A 161 15.92 -2.69 13.97
C TYR A 161 15.86 -1.25 14.45
N ASP A 162 17.03 -0.62 14.59
CA ASP A 162 17.12 0.78 15.01
C ASP A 162 16.54 1.72 13.94
N ASP A 163 16.75 1.36 12.66
CA ASP A 163 16.28 2.14 11.53
C ASP A 163 15.65 1.26 10.44
N VAL A 164 14.52 1.71 9.90
CA VAL A 164 13.87 1.16 8.71
C VAL A 164 13.85 2.21 7.61
N VAL A 165 14.47 1.91 6.47
CA VAL A 165 14.52 2.80 5.31
C VAL A 165 13.53 2.33 4.24
N SER A 166 12.47 3.10 4.03
CA SER A 166 11.44 2.86 3.02
C SER A 166 11.80 3.49 1.67
N TRP A 167 12.10 2.65 0.70
CA TRP A 167 12.45 3.06 -0.65
C TRP A 167 11.18 3.32 -1.46
N GLN A 168 11.05 4.54 -1.99
CA GLN A 168 9.88 4.98 -2.77
C GLN A 168 10.27 5.31 -4.22
N GLY A 169 9.57 4.67 -5.16
CA GLY A 169 9.81 4.75 -6.61
C GLY A 169 9.15 5.98 -7.20
N VAL A 170 9.54 7.16 -6.74
CA VAL A 170 8.98 8.45 -7.17
C VAL A 170 10.00 9.17 -8.04
N ARG A 171 9.55 9.76 -9.16
CA ARG A 171 10.38 10.56 -10.06
C ARG A 171 9.81 11.95 -10.23
N ALA A 172 10.68 12.97 -10.25
CA ALA A 172 10.32 14.37 -10.40
C ALA A 172 9.57 14.63 -11.72
N GLN A 173 9.92 13.90 -12.77
CA GLN A 173 9.28 13.96 -14.09
C GLN A 173 7.78 13.63 -14.06
N GLU A 174 7.27 12.91 -13.05
CA GLU A 174 5.90 12.42 -13.04
C GLU A 174 4.87 13.50 -12.67
N SER A 175 5.25 14.50 -11.86
CA SER A 175 4.39 15.66 -11.55
C SER A 175 5.15 16.78 -10.86
N THR A 176 4.60 18.00 -10.92
CA THR A 176 5.11 19.16 -10.18
C THR A 176 5.13 18.96 -8.67
N SER A 177 4.21 18.16 -8.12
CA SER A 177 4.19 17.82 -6.69
C SER A 177 5.33 16.86 -6.32
N ARG A 178 5.63 15.88 -7.17
CA ARG A 178 6.71 14.91 -6.95
C ARG A 178 8.08 15.54 -7.10
N ALA A 179 8.23 16.51 -8.01
CA ALA A 179 9.47 17.27 -8.20
C ALA A 179 9.92 18.07 -6.95
N LYS A 180 9.01 18.35 -6.01
CA LYS A 180 9.30 19.09 -4.78
C LYS A 180 9.66 18.19 -3.60
N LEU A 181 9.54 16.87 -3.74
CA LEU A 181 9.87 15.94 -2.66
C LEU A 181 11.38 15.91 -2.45
N PRO A 182 11.86 15.83 -1.20
CA PRO A 182 13.27 15.59 -0.95
C PRO A 182 13.65 14.15 -1.34
N GLU A 183 14.92 13.96 -1.69
CA GLU A 183 15.46 12.62 -1.96
C GLU A 183 15.41 11.73 -0.69
N PHE A 184 15.55 12.33 0.49
CA PHE A 184 15.58 11.62 1.76
C PHE A 184 14.79 12.39 2.82
N GLU A 185 14.03 11.66 3.65
CA GLU A 185 13.29 12.19 4.80
C GLU A 185 13.60 11.33 6.03
N THR A 186 13.99 11.97 7.12
CA THR A 186 14.19 11.32 8.43
C THR A 186 12.92 11.31 9.24
N ASP A 187 12.67 10.25 10.01
CA ASP A 187 11.52 10.11 10.91
C ASP A 187 10.19 10.46 10.22
N ALA A 188 10.03 9.90 9.03
CA ALA A 188 8.86 10.08 8.18
C ALA A 188 7.58 9.69 8.93
N ASP A 189 6.48 10.37 8.60
CA ASP A 189 5.18 10.20 9.26
C ASP A 189 5.20 10.43 10.79
N ASN A 190 6.19 11.18 11.30
CA ASN A 190 6.47 11.41 12.72
C ASN A 190 6.76 10.10 13.48
N GLN A 191 7.35 9.12 12.80
CA GLN A 191 7.72 7.84 13.38
C GLN A 191 9.26 7.75 13.50
N PRO A 192 9.81 7.82 14.73
CA PRO A 192 11.24 7.69 14.95
C PRO A 192 11.80 6.39 14.36
N GLY A 193 12.93 6.49 13.64
CA GLY A 193 13.60 5.36 13.01
C GLY A 193 13.02 4.95 11.65
N LEU A 194 11.87 5.49 11.24
CA LEU A 194 11.33 5.29 9.89
C LEU A 194 11.82 6.39 8.95
N HIS A 195 12.63 6.03 7.96
CA HIS A 195 13.14 6.96 6.97
C HIS A 195 12.55 6.69 5.59
N VAL A 196 12.47 7.70 4.74
CA VAL A 196 12.08 7.53 3.33
C VAL A 196 13.23 7.88 2.42
N TYR A 197 13.50 7.02 1.43
CA TYR A 197 14.53 7.23 0.42
C TYR A 197 13.98 7.14 -1.00
N ARG A 198 14.30 8.12 -1.85
CA ARG A 198 13.80 8.28 -3.22
C ARG A 198 14.94 8.37 -4.24
N PRO A 199 15.73 7.29 -4.42
CA PRO A 199 16.92 7.30 -5.28
C PRO A 199 16.64 7.59 -6.76
N LEU A 200 15.38 7.40 -7.20
CA LEU A 200 14.96 7.61 -8.58
C LEU A 200 14.44 9.03 -8.83
N LEU A 201 14.46 9.91 -7.83
CA LEU A 201 13.81 11.22 -7.92
C LEU A 201 14.24 12.02 -9.16
N GLN A 202 15.53 11.97 -9.52
CA GLN A 202 16.08 12.68 -10.67
C GLN A 202 16.16 11.83 -11.96
N TRP A 203 15.66 10.60 -11.94
CA TRP A 203 15.77 9.70 -13.09
C TRP A 203 14.72 10.01 -14.17
N ALA A 204 15.17 10.00 -15.41
CA ALA A 204 14.31 10.02 -16.59
C ALA A 204 13.62 8.66 -16.81
N HIS A 205 12.58 8.69 -17.63
CA HIS A 205 11.81 7.49 -17.99
C HIS A 205 12.70 6.43 -18.62
N ASP A 206 13.58 6.84 -19.54
CA ASP A 206 14.41 5.92 -20.31
C ASP A 206 15.49 5.25 -19.46
N GLU A 207 15.94 5.90 -18.39
CA GLU A 207 16.90 5.31 -17.45
C GLU A 207 16.30 4.13 -16.68
N VAL A 208 15.02 4.22 -16.32
CA VAL A 208 14.27 3.14 -15.66
C VAL A 208 14.15 1.93 -16.58
N PHE A 209 13.81 2.14 -17.85
CA PHE A 209 13.72 1.06 -18.83
C PHE A 209 15.09 0.49 -19.21
N ALA A 210 16.11 1.34 -19.33
CA ALA A 210 17.47 0.90 -19.58
C ALA A 210 17.97 -0.02 -18.46
N LEU A 211 17.67 0.32 -17.20
CA LEU A 211 17.99 -0.53 -16.05
C LEU A 211 17.29 -1.89 -16.15
N ALA A 212 15.98 -1.94 -16.40
CA ALA A 212 15.26 -3.20 -16.57
C ALA A 212 15.86 -4.07 -17.69
N LYS A 213 16.16 -3.46 -18.85
CA LYS A 213 16.76 -4.12 -20.00
C LYS A 213 18.14 -4.70 -19.69
N ARG A 214 19.01 -3.95 -18.98
CA ARG A 214 20.35 -4.43 -18.57
C ARG A 214 20.28 -5.68 -17.68
N HIS A 215 19.21 -5.82 -16.89
CA HIS A 215 18.99 -6.98 -16.01
C HIS A 215 18.17 -8.10 -16.65
N GLY A 216 17.81 -7.98 -17.94
CA GLY A 216 17.03 -9.00 -18.64
C GLY A 216 15.63 -9.19 -18.06
N ILE A 217 15.04 -8.11 -17.51
CA ILE A 217 13.66 -8.08 -17.04
C ILE A 217 12.77 -7.52 -18.16
N PRO A 218 11.73 -8.26 -18.58
CA PRO A 218 10.82 -7.83 -19.64
C PRO A 218 9.93 -6.66 -19.20
#